data_AF-A0A6C0IZZ6-F1
#
_entry.id   AF-A0A6C0IZZ6-F1
#
_cell.length_a   1.000
_cell.length_b   1.000
_cell.length_c   1.000
_cell.angle_alpha   90.00
_cell.angle_beta   90.00
_cell.angle_gamma   90.00
#
_symmetry.space_group_name_H-M   'P 1'
#
loop_
_entity.id
_entity.type
_entity.pdbx_description
1 polymer ?
#
loop_
_entity_poly.entity_id
_entity_poly.type
_entity_poly.pdbx_seq_one_letter_code
_entity_poly.pdbx_strand_id
1 'polypeptide(L)'
;MYLVLIALLMSWSPLCRIPKSTFKQIKQRFSIAPLVQIHHIIPRQFRNHPVVVDFKIENGHNYMLMPNVLGKELINTCRPNHQGGHEAYNRYVQERLQHIYSTKDPNEYLYCVQNLSYYLRNELCNGCKNIPWK
;
A
#
# COMPACT_ATOMS: atom_id res chain seq x y z
N MET A 1 12.01 3.40 -17.58
CA MET A 1 10.86 3.08 -18.47
C MET A 1 10.08 1.82 -18.08
N TYR A 2 10.64 0.84 -17.36
CA TYR A 2 9.96 -0.44 -17.06
C TYR A 2 8.94 -0.44 -15.89
N LEU A 3 9.07 0.46 -14.90
CA LEU A 3 8.19 0.43 -13.71
C LEU A 3 6.83 1.12 -13.90
N VAL A 4 6.73 2.05 -14.85
CA VAL A 4 5.46 2.67 -15.22
C VAL A 4 4.51 1.65 -15.84
N LEU A 5 5.05 0.73 -16.68
CA LEU A 5 4.27 -0.36 -17.27
C LEU A 5 3.80 -1.40 -16.23
N ILE A 6 4.63 -1.74 -15.24
CA ILE A 6 4.28 -2.70 -14.17
C ILE A 6 3.23 -2.11 -13.22
N ALA A 7 3.25 -0.80 -12.98
CA ALA A 7 2.22 -0.11 -12.20
C ALA A 7 0.89 0.00 -12.95
N LEU A 8 0.91 0.12 -14.29
CA LEU A 8 -0.27 0.20 -15.16
C LEU A 8 -0.94 -1.16 -15.42
N LEU A 9 -0.18 -2.26 -15.46
CA LEU A 9 -0.72 -3.62 -15.68
C LEU A 9 -1.51 -4.21 -14.48
N MET A 10 -1.58 -3.48 -13.37
CA MET A 10 -2.39 -3.87 -12.20
C MET A 10 -3.54 -2.88 -11.96
N SER A 11 -4.22 -2.48 -13.04
CA SER A 11 -5.47 -1.71 -13.00
C SER A 11 -6.59 -2.52 -12.34
N TRP A 12 -6.59 -2.45 -11.01
CA TRP A 12 -7.72 -2.17 -10.14
C TRP A 12 -9.07 -2.82 -10.52
N SER A 13 -9.28 -4.02 -9.97
CA SER A 13 -10.59 -4.42 -9.46
C SER A 13 -10.43 -4.88 -8.02
N PRO A 14 -11.16 -4.30 -7.04
CA PRO A 14 -11.22 -4.78 -5.66
C PRO A 14 -11.65 -6.26 -5.56
N LEU A 15 -12.28 -6.79 -6.61
CA LEU A 15 -12.81 -8.15 -6.71
C LEU A 15 -11.74 -9.19 -7.08
N CYS A 16 -10.61 -8.76 -7.66
CA CYS A 16 -9.58 -9.70 -8.09
C CYS A 16 -8.63 -10.03 -6.92
N ARG A 17 -8.72 -11.25 -6.39
CA ARG A 17 -7.81 -11.75 -5.36
C ARG A 17 -6.42 -11.97 -5.97
N ILE A 18 -5.57 -10.96 -5.86
CA ILE A 18 -4.15 -11.06 -6.24
C ILE A 18 -3.35 -11.42 -4.98
N PRO A 19 -2.76 -12.63 -4.87
CA PRO A 19 -2.00 -13.01 -3.69
C PRO A 19 -0.64 -12.30 -3.64
N LYS A 20 -0.04 -12.22 -2.44
CA LYS A 20 1.33 -11.68 -2.25
C LYS A 20 2.39 -12.41 -3.11
N SER A 21 2.18 -13.69 -3.40
CA SER A 21 3.05 -14.49 -4.27
C SER A 21 3.15 -13.90 -5.68
N THR A 22 2.10 -13.29 -6.21
CA THR A 22 2.13 -12.60 -7.51
C THR A 22 3.14 -11.45 -7.51
N PHE A 23 3.18 -10.65 -6.43
CA PHE A 23 4.17 -9.58 -6.29
C PHE A 23 5.60 -10.13 -6.17
N LYS A 24 5.79 -11.28 -5.52
CA LYS A 24 7.10 -11.97 -5.49
C LYS A 24 7.54 -12.42 -6.88
N GLN A 25 6.62 -13.00 -7.66
CA GLN A 25 6.88 -13.42 -9.04
C GLN A 25 7.22 -12.23 -9.94
N ILE A 26 6.50 -11.12 -9.83
CA ILE A 26 6.81 -9.87 -10.55
C ILE A 26 8.24 -9.42 -10.22
N LYS A 27 8.60 -9.37 -8.93
CA LYS A 27 9.96 -8.97 -8.51
C LYS A 27 11.05 -9.80 -9.17
N GLN A 28 10.85 -11.13 -9.27
CA GLN A 28 11.82 -12.04 -9.89
C GLN A 28 11.83 -11.90 -11.41
N ARG A 29 10.65 -11.91 -12.05
CA ARG A 29 10.50 -11.82 -13.52
C ARG A 29 11.18 -10.59 -14.10
N PHE A 30 11.18 -9.48 -13.38
CA PHE A 30 11.79 -8.23 -13.84
C PHE A 30 13.16 -7.95 -13.21
N SER A 31 13.74 -8.91 -12.47
CA SER A 31 15.04 -8.76 -11.80
C SER A 31 15.15 -7.53 -10.88
N ILE A 32 14.02 -7.02 -10.39
CA ILE A 32 13.94 -5.87 -9.47
C ILE A 32 13.89 -6.29 -8.00
N ALA A 33 13.99 -7.59 -7.73
CA ALA A 33 13.96 -8.16 -6.40
C ALA A 33 14.87 -7.47 -5.36
N PRO A 34 16.13 -7.08 -5.69
CA PRO A 34 17.02 -6.38 -4.75
C PRO A 34 16.70 -4.88 -4.60
N LEU A 35 15.84 -4.31 -5.45
CA LEU A 35 15.56 -2.87 -5.50
C LEU A 35 14.26 -2.48 -4.80
N VAL A 36 13.34 -3.43 -4.63
CA VAL A 36 12.00 -3.14 -4.11
C VAL A 36 11.56 -4.11 -3.01
N GLN A 37 10.68 -3.63 -2.14
CA GLN A 37 10.02 -4.40 -1.10
C GLN A 37 8.50 -4.38 -1.32
N ILE A 38 7.81 -5.44 -0.89
CA ILE A 38 6.34 -5.49 -0.92
C ILE A 38 5.84 -4.80 0.33
N HIS A 39 5.14 -3.68 0.16
CA HIS A 39 4.56 -2.87 1.21
C HIS A 39 3.06 -3.14 1.32
N HIS A 40 2.56 -3.23 2.56
CA HIS A 40 1.13 -3.22 2.88
C HIS A 40 0.68 -1.76 3.03
N ILE A 41 -0.26 -1.31 2.21
CA ILE A 41 -0.76 0.09 2.25
C ILE A 41 -1.48 0.35 3.56
N ILE A 42 -2.50 -0.44 3.89
CA ILE A 42 -3.01 -0.53 5.27
C ILE A 42 -2.09 -1.50 6.02
N PRO A 43 -1.34 -1.04 7.04
CA PRO A 43 -0.36 -1.86 7.74
C PRO A 43 -0.96 -3.14 8.32
N ARG A 44 -0.23 -4.25 8.16
CA ARG A 44 -0.66 -5.59 8.59
C ARG A 44 -1.04 -5.66 10.07
N GLN A 45 -0.42 -4.84 10.91
CA GLN A 45 -0.72 -4.77 12.36
C GLN A 45 -2.19 -4.44 12.65
N PHE A 46 -2.90 -3.78 11.72
CA PHE A 46 -4.32 -3.43 11.86
C PHE A 46 -5.28 -4.49 11.31
N ARG A 47 -4.81 -5.71 11.02
CA ARG A 47 -5.64 -6.81 10.47
C ARG A 47 -6.86 -7.18 11.30
N ASN A 48 -6.82 -6.90 12.60
CA ASN A 48 -7.91 -7.19 13.54
C ASN A 48 -8.74 -5.95 13.90
N HIS A 49 -8.44 -4.79 13.28
CA HIS A 49 -9.23 -3.58 13.51
C HIS A 49 -10.64 -3.78 12.93
N PRO A 50 -11.74 -3.46 13.66
CA PRO A 50 -13.10 -3.77 13.23
C PRO A 50 -13.45 -3.26 11.83
N VAL A 51 -12.99 -2.06 11.50
CA VAL A 51 -13.22 -1.41 10.20
C VAL A 51 -12.55 -2.16 9.04
N VAL A 52 -11.52 -2.97 9.31
CA VAL A 52 -10.65 -3.56 8.29
C VAL A 52 -10.94 -5.05 8.02
N VAL A 53 -11.79 -5.68 8.84
CA VAL A 53 -12.08 -7.14 8.77
C VAL A 53 -12.54 -7.58 7.37
N ASP A 54 -13.41 -6.79 6.74
CA ASP A 54 -13.96 -7.12 5.41
C ASP A 54 -13.10 -6.64 4.25
N PHE A 55 -12.18 -5.73 4.50
CA PHE A 55 -11.23 -5.26 3.50
C PHE A 55 -10.24 -6.35 3.07
N LYS A 56 -9.96 -7.35 3.93
CA LYS A 56 -9.01 -8.45 3.68
C LYS A 56 -7.60 -7.94 3.37
N ILE A 57 -6.90 -7.46 4.41
CA ILE A 57 -5.53 -6.88 4.34
C ILE A 57 -4.50 -7.69 3.53
N GLU A 58 -4.64 -9.01 3.44
CA GLU A 58 -3.68 -9.88 2.76
C GLU A 58 -3.98 -10.08 1.26
N ASN A 59 -4.82 -9.22 0.67
CA ASN A 59 -5.10 -9.19 -0.76
C ASN A 59 -4.28 -8.12 -1.50
N GLY A 60 -4.09 -8.33 -2.80
CA GLY A 60 -3.22 -7.51 -3.63
C GLY A 60 -3.62 -6.06 -3.82
N HIS A 61 -4.90 -5.72 -3.64
CA HIS A 61 -5.33 -4.32 -3.61
C HIS A 61 -4.67 -3.56 -2.44
N ASN A 62 -4.21 -4.26 -1.40
CA ASN A 62 -3.50 -3.68 -0.26
C ASN A 62 -1.96 -3.77 -0.40
N TYR A 63 -1.45 -4.34 -1.50
CA TYR A 63 -0.01 -4.45 -1.74
C TYR A 63 0.48 -3.45 -2.78
N MET A 64 1.72 -3.00 -2.61
CA MET A 64 2.46 -2.30 -3.65
C MET A 64 3.96 -2.56 -3.54
N LEU A 65 4.68 -2.40 -4.66
CA LEU A 65 6.15 -2.43 -4.67
C LEU A 65 6.69 -1.03 -4.33
N MET A 66 7.50 -0.94 -3.29
CA MET A 66 8.16 0.29 -2.86
C MET A 66 9.67 0.15 -2.97
N PRO A 67 10.40 1.18 -3.43
CA PRO A 67 11.85 1.11 -3.54
C PRO A 67 12.51 1.05 -2.15
N ASN A 68 13.64 0.36 -2.04
CA ASN A 68 14.58 0.55 -0.93
C ASN A 68 15.59 1.67 -1.27
N VAL A 69 16.66 1.84 -0.47
CA VAL A 69 17.68 2.87 -0.71
C VAL A 69 18.30 2.72 -2.11
N LEU A 70 18.80 1.52 -2.44
CA LEU A 70 19.38 1.23 -3.75
C LEU A 70 18.36 1.42 -4.88
N GLY A 71 17.11 1.00 -4.65
CA GLY A 71 16.02 1.19 -5.59
C GLY A 71 15.75 2.67 -5.86
N LYS A 72 15.81 3.56 -4.87
CA LYS A 72 15.61 5.01 -5.07
C LYS A 72 16.65 5.60 -6.02
N GLU A 73 17.90 5.15 -5.91
CA GLU A 73 19.00 5.59 -6.76
C GLU A 73 18.84 5.10 -8.20
N LEU A 74 18.44 3.83 -8.40
CA LEU A 74 18.46 3.18 -9.70
C LEU A 74 17.16 3.26 -10.51
N ILE A 75 16.00 3.37 -9.84
CA ILE A 75 14.68 3.27 -10.49
C ILE A 75 14.15 4.62 -10.98
N ASN A 76 14.69 5.74 -10.49
CA ASN A 76 14.19 7.09 -10.73
C ASN A 76 12.66 7.20 -10.51
N THR A 77 12.22 7.01 -9.25
CA THR A 77 10.81 7.10 -8.85
C THR A 77 10.60 8.15 -7.78
N CYS A 78 9.45 8.83 -7.81
CA CYS A 78 9.02 9.74 -6.74
C CYS A 78 8.51 9.01 -5.48
N ARG A 79 8.25 7.69 -5.53
CA ARG A 79 7.87 6.90 -4.35
C ARG A 79 8.90 7.08 -3.23
N PRO A 80 8.49 7.11 -1.95
CA PRO A 80 9.43 7.22 -0.85
C PRO A 80 10.20 5.90 -0.66
N ASN A 81 11.34 6.00 0.01
CA ASN A 81 12.12 4.84 0.43
C ASN A 81 11.37 4.05 1.51
N HIS A 82 11.21 2.74 1.31
CA HIS A 82 10.57 1.83 2.27
C HIS A 82 11.50 1.35 3.39
N GLN A 83 12.80 1.46 3.22
CA GLN A 83 13.76 0.99 4.22
C GLN A 83 13.75 1.87 5.46
N GLY A 84 13.86 1.24 6.64
CA GLY A 84 13.66 1.90 7.93
C GLY A 84 12.18 2.11 8.20
N GLY A 85 11.75 1.82 9.43
CA GLY A 85 10.33 1.87 9.83
C GLY A 85 9.64 3.19 9.47
N HIS A 86 8.32 3.13 9.41
CA HIS A 86 7.44 4.25 9.07
C HIS A 86 6.38 4.43 10.16
N GLU A 87 6.83 4.73 11.37
CA GLU A 87 5.97 4.83 12.56
C GLU A 87 4.97 5.98 12.46
N ALA A 88 5.40 7.13 11.92
CA ALA A 88 4.52 8.26 11.67
C ALA A 88 3.38 7.88 10.71
N TYR A 89 3.68 7.09 9.68
CA TYR A 89 2.69 6.57 8.74
C TYR A 89 1.72 5.61 9.43
N ASN A 90 2.25 4.67 10.22
CA ASN A 90 1.43 3.70 10.95
C ASN A 90 0.45 4.41 11.90
N ARG A 91 0.92 5.42 12.63
CA ARG A 91 0.10 6.25 13.52
C ARG A 91 -0.97 7.02 12.74
N TYR A 92 -0.60 7.65 11.63
CA TYR A 92 -1.57 8.31 10.75
C TYR A 92 -2.67 7.36 10.27
N VAL A 93 -2.30 6.17 9.80
CA VAL A 93 -3.29 5.17 9.35
C VAL A 93 -4.18 4.72 10.51
N GLN A 94 -3.61 4.51 11.70
CA GLN A 94 -4.38 4.19 12.91
C GLN A 94 -5.41 5.26 13.24
N GLU A 95 -5.03 6.54 13.23
CA GLU A 95 -5.93 7.67 13.49
C GLU A 95 -7.06 7.73 12.47
N ARG A 96 -6.76 7.49 11.19
CA ARG A 96 -7.79 7.43 10.13
C ARG A 96 -8.74 6.25 10.31
N LEU A 97 -8.24 5.07 10.66
CA LEU A 97 -9.07 3.89 10.95
C LEU A 97 -9.96 4.13 12.19
N GLN A 98 -9.41 4.74 13.24
CA GLN A 98 -10.15 5.10 14.44
C GLN A 98 -11.25 6.12 14.15
N HIS A 99 -10.96 7.12 13.31
CA HIS A 99 -11.95 8.10 12.88
C HIS A 99 -13.09 7.46 12.09
N ILE A 100 -12.80 6.52 11.18
CA ILE A 100 -13.85 5.78 10.47
C ILE A 100 -14.69 4.98 11.48
N TYR A 101 -14.05 4.29 12.42
CA TYR A 101 -14.73 3.51 13.45
C TYR A 101 -15.71 4.37 14.27
N SER A 102 -15.31 5.58 14.66
CA SER A 102 -16.11 6.44 15.53
C SER A 102 -17.16 7.29 14.81
N THR A 103 -17.08 7.45 13.48
CA THR A 103 -17.93 8.41 12.74
C THR A 103 -18.80 7.80 11.65
N LYS A 104 -18.59 6.54 11.28
CA LYS A 104 -19.29 5.88 10.17
C LYS A 104 -20.15 4.72 10.65
N ASP A 105 -21.21 4.45 9.90
CA ASP A 105 -22.02 3.26 10.13
C ASP A 105 -21.19 2.01 9.80
N PRO A 106 -21.29 0.91 10.57
CA PRO A 106 -20.58 -0.33 10.28
C PRO A 106 -20.78 -0.86 8.86
N ASN A 107 -21.94 -0.64 8.24
CA ASN A 107 -22.21 -1.04 6.85
C ASN A 107 -21.38 -0.22 5.83
N GLU A 108 -20.85 0.93 6.23
CA GLU A 108 -20.01 1.80 5.38
C GLU A 108 -18.50 1.52 5.54
N TYR A 109 -18.09 0.68 6.50
CA TYR A 109 -16.68 0.49 6.83
C TYR A 109 -15.84 0.01 5.65
N LEU A 110 -16.32 -0.99 4.91
CA LEU A 110 -15.62 -1.53 3.75
C LEU A 110 -15.36 -0.44 2.70
N TYR A 111 -16.39 0.32 2.35
CA TYR A 111 -16.29 1.43 1.40
C TYR A 111 -15.30 2.51 1.88
N CYS A 112 -15.40 2.89 3.16
CA CYS A 112 -14.50 3.89 3.75
C CYS A 112 -13.03 3.45 3.74
N VAL A 113 -12.75 2.18 4.06
CA VAL A 113 -11.37 1.65 4.06
C VAL A 113 -10.84 1.47 2.65
N GLN A 114 -11.69 1.09 1.68
CA GLN A 114 -11.30 1.07 0.26
C GLN A 114 -10.88 2.46 -0.22
N ASN A 115 -11.65 3.49 0.11
CA ASN A 115 -11.31 4.88 -0.21
C ASN A 115 -10.03 5.35 0.48
N LEU A 116 -9.85 5.02 1.76
CA LEU A 116 -8.61 5.31 2.48
C LEU A 116 -7.41 4.62 1.81
N SER A 117 -7.51 3.33 1.50
CA SER A 117 -6.44 2.59 0.83
C SER A 117 -6.12 3.15 -0.56
N TYR A 118 -7.12 3.61 -1.32
CA TYR A 118 -6.91 4.28 -2.60
C TYR A 118 -6.14 5.59 -2.42
N TYR A 119 -6.58 6.43 -1.49
CA TYR A 119 -5.91 7.68 -1.15
C TYR A 119 -4.46 7.46 -0.75
N LEU A 120 -4.19 6.55 0.19
CA LEU A 120 -2.85 6.24 0.66
C LEU A 120 -1.95 5.72 -0.47
N ARG A 121 -2.47 4.85 -1.34
CA ARG A 121 -1.74 4.38 -2.53
C ARG A 121 -1.33 5.54 -3.43
N ASN A 122 -2.26 6.45 -3.70
CA ASN A 122 -1.99 7.61 -4.55
C ASN A 122 -0.93 8.52 -3.94
N GLU A 123 -1.00 8.78 -2.63
CA GLU A 123 0.03 9.55 -1.94
C GLU A 123 1.40 8.87 -1.99
N LEU A 124 1.48 7.57 -1.73
CA LEU A 124 2.72 6.79 -1.84
C LEU A 124 3.30 6.81 -3.25
N CYS A 125 2.45 6.72 -4.28
CA CYS A 125 2.85 6.83 -5.68
C CYS A 125 3.35 8.23 -6.06
N ASN A 126 2.93 9.28 -5.35
CA ASN A 126 3.24 10.68 -5.67
C ASN A 126 4.22 11.34 -4.68
N GLY A 127 4.94 10.53 -3.90
CA GLY A 127 6.00 10.99 -3.01
C GLY A 127 5.56 11.48 -1.64
N CYS A 128 4.38 11.07 -1.17
CA CYS A 128 3.89 11.29 0.20
C CYS A 128 3.81 12.75 0.61
N LYS A 129 3.31 13.63 -0.27
CA LYS A 129 3.23 15.06 0.02
C LYS A 129 2.25 15.37 1.16
N ASN A 130 1.20 14.57 1.31
CA ASN A 130 0.12 14.82 2.27
C ASN A 130 -0.01 13.75 3.35
N ILE A 131 0.95 12.82 3.45
CA ILE A 131 0.96 11.78 4.49
C ILE A 131 2.33 11.72 5.17
N PRO A 132 2.38 11.53 6.49
CA PRO A 132 3.63 11.50 7.23
C PRO A 132 4.29 10.12 7.03
N TRP A 133 5.11 9.97 5.99
CA TRP A 133 5.75 8.68 5.71
C TRP A 133 6.80 8.29 6.75
N LYS A 134 7.60 9.27 7.19
CA LYS A 134 8.61 9.16 8.24
C LYS A 134 8.54 10.40 9.11
#